data_AF-A0A7Y5J6Q5-F1
#
_entry.id   AF-A0A7Y5J6Q5-F1
#
_cell.length_a   1.000
_cell.length_b   1.000
_cell.length_c   1.000
_cell.angle_alpha   90.00
_cell.angle_beta   90.00
_cell.angle_gamma   90.00
#
_symmetry.space_group_name_H-M   'P 1'
#
loop_
_entity.id
_entity.type
_entity.pdbx_description
1 polymer ?
#
loop_
_entity_poly.entity_id
_entity_poly.type
_entity_poly.pdbx_seq_one_letter_code
_entity_poly.pdbx_strand_id
1 'polypeptide(L)'
;MYPFAQSALSLLLVCLFCYCQPQGAASPSTPAPISISLKDTLRLDPSDKTYAATKAMVNRRRQALHTAYAAGRITLDSVRQAFTSVLLDDIIPYWYGTDWSFEGHTTVPRSGQIACGYFVSTTLLDAGVRLNRYRLAQQAPETEARMLNLGKDVLKLESHTPYMAAAQLEKQLQDGLCFIGMGSSHVGYLLKRDGQLTAIHSNYVMPSEVVAQPIMESVYVGFGTFYLADITWNDQLLKYWLKGGEVPTAKKKHPSG
;
A
#
# COMPACT_ATOMS: atom_id res chain seq x y z
N MET A 1 1.36 -85.06 -18.38
CA MET A 1 1.67 -85.48 -19.76
C MET A 1 2.29 -84.27 -20.45
N TYR A 2 3.62 -84.19 -20.49
CA TYR A 2 4.34 -83.42 -21.53
C TYR A 2 4.28 -84.25 -22.82
N PRO A 3 4.24 -83.65 -24.03
CA PRO A 3 5.52 -83.27 -24.67
C PRO A 3 5.51 -82.06 -25.65
N PHE A 4 6.73 -81.53 -25.84
CA PHE A 4 7.42 -81.04 -27.06
C PHE A 4 6.62 -80.42 -28.22
N ALA A 5 6.81 -79.15 -28.59
CA ALA A 5 7.94 -78.51 -29.32
C ALA A 5 7.91 -78.70 -30.85
N GLN A 6 7.82 -77.59 -31.60
CA GLN A 6 8.61 -77.40 -32.83
C GLN A 6 8.66 -75.93 -33.28
N SER A 7 9.89 -75.54 -33.59
CA SER A 7 10.39 -74.29 -34.15
C SER A 7 10.05 -74.10 -35.63
N ALA A 8 9.85 -72.86 -36.06
CA ALA A 8 10.18 -72.45 -37.43
C ALA A 8 10.67 -70.99 -37.46
N LEU A 9 11.91 -70.86 -37.93
CA LEU A 9 12.64 -69.66 -38.30
C LEU A 9 11.94 -68.96 -39.49
N SER A 10 11.75 -67.64 -39.43
CA SER A 10 11.57 -66.82 -40.62
C SER A 10 12.32 -65.49 -40.49
N LEU A 11 13.11 -65.27 -41.52
CA LEU A 11 14.12 -64.24 -41.76
C LEU A 11 13.48 -62.88 -42.10
N LEU A 12 14.28 -61.80 -41.91
CA LEU A 12 14.28 -60.54 -42.66
C LEU A 12 13.12 -59.54 -42.46
N LEU A 13 13.40 -58.40 -41.82
CA LEU A 13 13.81 -57.16 -42.50
C LEU A 13 14.08 -56.07 -41.44
N VAL A 14 15.34 -55.64 -41.29
CA VAL A 14 15.69 -54.45 -40.52
C VAL A 14 15.44 -53.24 -41.41
N CYS A 15 14.28 -52.61 -41.28
CA CYS A 15 14.07 -51.25 -41.79
C CYS A 15 14.57 -50.25 -40.75
N LEU A 16 15.79 -49.73 -40.96
CA LEU A 16 16.26 -48.50 -40.32
C LEU A 16 15.36 -47.35 -40.81
N PHE A 17 14.29 -47.05 -40.07
CA PHE A 17 13.65 -45.75 -40.17
C PHE A 17 14.50 -44.75 -39.38
N CYS A 18 15.23 -43.91 -40.11
CA CYS A 18 15.81 -42.68 -39.60
C CYS A 18 14.71 -41.85 -38.92
N TYR A 19 14.66 -41.89 -37.60
CA TYR A 19 13.95 -40.92 -36.78
C TYR A 19 14.68 -39.58 -36.90
N CYS A 20 14.31 -38.78 -37.90
CA CYS A 20 14.61 -37.36 -37.90
C CYS A 20 13.51 -36.67 -37.06
N GLN A 21 13.75 -36.50 -35.75
CA GLN A 21 12.87 -35.68 -34.93
C GLN A 21 12.99 -34.21 -35.41
N PRO A 22 11.89 -33.54 -35.75
CA PRO A 22 11.92 -32.09 -35.93
C PRO A 22 12.21 -31.47 -34.56
N GLN A 23 13.33 -30.77 -34.46
CA GLN A 23 13.66 -29.95 -33.29
C GLN A 23 12.52 -28.96 -33.06
N GLY A 24 11.80 -29.14 -31.96
CA GLY A 24 10.79 -28.19 -31.51
C GLY A 24 11.46 -26.83 -31.31
N ALA A 25 10.96 -25.83 -32.04
CA ALA A 25 11.31 -24.45 -31.79
C ALA A 25 11.04 -24.13 -30.32
N ALA A 26 12.09 -23.77 -29.58
CA ALA A 26 11.96 -23.28 -28.23
C ALA A 26 11.00 -22.08 -28.24
N SER A 27 9.86 -22.21 -27.55
CA SER A 27 9.00 -21.07 -27.29
C SER A 27 9.81 -19.99 -26.58
N PRO A 28 9.69 -18.71 -26.96
CA PRO A 28 10.39 -17.63 -26.26
C PRO A 28 9.93 -17.65 -24.80
N SER A 29 10.84 -17.97 -23.89
CA SER A 29 10.60 -17.86 -22.46
C SER A 29 10.29 -16.40 -22.16
N THR A 30 9.06 -16.13 -21.72
CA THR A 30 8.72 -14.84 -21.15
C THR A 30 9.70 -14.56 -20.01
N PRO A 31 10.46 -13.45 -20.03
CA PRO A 31 11.36 -13.13 -18.94
C PRO A 31 10.54 -13.04 -17.66
N ALA A 32 10.95 -13.78 -16.63
CA ALA A 32 10.33 -13.72 -15.32
C ALA A 32 10.35 -12.26 -14.84
N PRO A 33 9.25 -11.73 -14.27
CA PRO A 33 9.24 -10.38 -13.74
C PRO A 33 10.33 -10.27 -12.66
N ILE A 34 11.16 -9.22 -12.76
CA ILE A 34 12.20 -8.92 -11.78
C ILE A 34 11.51 -8.77 -10.42
N SER A 35 11.79 -9.68 -9.49
CA SER A 35 11.28 -9.58 -8.12
C SER A 35 12.06 -8.50 -7.37
N ILE A 36 11.58 -7.27 -7.41
CA ILE A 36 12.13 -6.17 -6.60
C ILE A 36 11.77 -6.44 -5.13
N SER A 37 12.74 -6.36 -4.21
CA SER A 37 12.44 -6.51 -2.79
C SER A 37 11.72 -5.28 -2.25
N LEU A 38 10.81 -5.45 -1.29
CA LEU A 38 10.16 -4.32 -0.60
C LEU A 38 11.16 -3.35 0.03
N LYS A 39 12.32 -3.83 0.47
CA LYS A 39 13.39 -2.96 1.02
C LYS A 39 14.05 -2.09 -0.05
N ASP A 40 13.99 -2.50 -1.31
CA ASP A 40 14.52 -1.71 -2.42
C ASP A 40 13.55 -0.57 -2.79
N THR A 41 12.26 -0.72 -2.45
CA THR A 41 11.21 0.25 -2.78
C THR A 41 10.76 1.10 -1.59
N LEU A 42 10.93 0.64 -0.35
CA LEU A 42 10.60 1.38 0.88
C LEU A 42 11.76 1.41 1.86
N ARG A 43 11.88 2.55 2.55
CA ARG A 43 12.71 2.66 3.74
C ARG A 43 12.00 2.03 4.93
N LEU A 44 12.45 0.85 5.36
CA LEU A 44 11.89 0.18 6.54
C LEU A 44 12.58 0.57 7.86
N ASP A 45 13.76 1.17 7.78
CA ASP A 45 14.53 1.59 8.95
C ASP A 45 14.50 3.12 9.14
N PRO A 46 14.27 3.61 10.36
CA PRO A 46 14.32 5.05 10.63
C PRO A 46 15.72 5.62 10.38
N SER A 47 15.80 6.95 10.30
CA SER A 47 17.10 7.65 10.33
C SER A 47 17.72 7.60 11.72
N ASP A 48 19.02 7.93 11.81
CA ASP A 48 19.76 8.01 13.10
C ASP A 48 19.28 9.14 14.02
N LYS A 49 18.29 9.93 13.59
CA LYS A 49 17.71 10.99 14.41
C LYS A 49 16.71 10.40 15.41
N THR A 50 16.43 11.13 16.48
CA THR A 50 15.31 10.76 17.36
C THR A 50 13.98 11.09 16.67
N TYR A 51 12.91 10.39 17.04
CA TYR A 51 11.59 10.65 16.46
C TYR A 51 11.15 12.10 16.67
N ALA A 52 11.37 12.67 17.86
CA ALA A 52 11.09 14.07 18.15
C ALA A 52 11.89 15.05 17.26
N ALA A 53 13.18 14.78 17.03
CA ALA A 53 14.00 15.60 16.15
C ALA A 53 13.54 15.52 14.69
N THR A 54 13.11 14.35 14.24
CA THR A 54 12.54 14.13 12.91
C THR A 54 11.24 14.90 12.72
N LYS A 55 10.32 14.89 13.70
CA LYS A 55 9.08 15.70 13.65
C LYS A 55 9.37 17.20 13.57
N ALA A 56 10.35 17.68 14.34
CA ALA A 56 10.77 19.08 14.27
C ALA A 56 11.35 19.44 12.89
N MET A 57 12.15 18.54 12.28
CA MET A 57 12.68 18.70 10.93
C MET A 57 11.57 18.74 9.88
N VAL A 58 10.62 17.80 9.93
CA VAL A 58 9.47 17.73 9.04
C VAL A 58 8.66 19.02 9.07
N ASN A 59 8.40 19.58 10.25
CA ASN A 59 7.68 20.85 10.37
C ASN A 59 8.46 22.03 9.76
N ARG A 60 9.79 22.09 9.94
CA ARG A 60 10.64 23.11 9.28
C ARG A 60 10.60 22.96 7.76
N ARG A 61 10.70 21.73 7.24
CA ARG A 61 10.60 21.43 5.81
C ARG A 61 9.25 21.90 5.24
N ARG A 62 8.15 21.60 5.92
CA ARG A 62 6.80 22.04 5.56
C ARG A 62 6.69 23.57 5.49
N GLN A 63 7.22 24.29 6.49
CA GLN A 63 7.22 25.77 6.50
C GLN A 63 8.01 26.35 5.32
N ALA A 64 9.19 25.78 5.02
CA ALA A 64 9.99 26.20 3.87
C ALA A 64 9.25 25.94 2.54
N LEU A 65 8.61 24.79 2.38
CA LEU A 65 7.77 24.46 1.22
C LEU A 65 6.59 25.42 1.09
N HIS A 66 5.93 25.78 2.19
CA HIS A 66 4.84 26.75 2.17
C HIS A 66 5.30 28.11 1.65
N THR A 67 6.42 28.63 2.17
CA THR A 67 6.98 29.91 1.70
C THR A 67 7.41 29.85 0.24
N ALA A 68 8.04 28.75 -0.19
CA ALA A 68 8.46 28.58 -1.58
C ALA A 68 7.26 28.49 -2.54
N TYR A 69 6.23 27.73 -2.18
CA TYR A 69 5.01 27.57 -2.96
C TYR A 69 4.21 28.87 -3.06
N ALA A 70 4.03 29.58 -1.93
CA ALA A 70 3.34 30.87 -1.90
C ALA A 70 4.06 31.94 -2.75
N ALA A 71 5.39 31.86 -2.85
CA ALA A 71 6.20 32.74 -3.70
C ALA A 71 6.27 32.27 -5.17
N GLY A 72 5.57 31.20 -5.57
CA GLY A 72 5.59 30.67 -6.93
C GLY A 72 6.92 30.04 -7.35
N ARG A 73 7.83 29.73 -6.41
CA ARG A 73 9.17 29.18 -6.69
C ARG A 73 9.17 27.67 -6.93
N ILE A 74 8.12 26.99 -6.48
CA ILE A 74 7.91 25.55 -6.66
C ILE A 74 6.47 25.30 -7.07
N THR A 75 6.23 24.16 -7.73
CA THR A 75 4.89 23.73 -8.11
C THR A 75 4.28 22.85 -7.02
N LEU A 76 3.00 22.52 -7.17
CA LEU A 76 2.34 21.57 -6.28
C LEU A 76 2.93 20.16 -6.42
N ASP A 77 3.45 19.79 -7.59
CA ASP A 77 4.09 18.48 -7.82
C ASP A 77 5.31 18.28 -6.91
N SER A 78 6.16 19.31 -6.75
CA SER A 78 7.28 19.28 -5.80
C SER A 78 6.79 19.10 -4.35
N VAL A 79 5.64 19.68 -4.03
CA VAL A 79 5.00 19.52 -2.71
C VAL A 79 4.46 18.10 -2.54
N ARG A 80 3.84 17.50 -3.57
CA ARG A 80 3.36 16.10 -3.55
C ARG A 80 4.50 15.14 -3.24
N GLN A 81 5.62 15.28 -3.96
CA GLN A 81 6.80 14.46 -3.76
C GLN A 81 7.37 14.62 -2.35
N ALA A 82 7.52 15.86 -1.89
CA ALA A 82 8.05 16.14 -0.56
C ALA A 82 7.15 15.61 0.56
N PHE A 83 5.82 15.79 0.45
CA PHE A 83 4.87 15.27 1.44
C PHE A 83 4.87 13.74 1.50
N THR A 84 4.88 13.09 0.33
CA THR A 84 4.93 11.63 0.24
C THR A 84 6.22 11.08 0.85
N SER A 85 7.36 11.72 0.57
CA SER A 85 8.65 11.39 1.18
C SER A 85 8.67 11.61 2.70
N VAL A 86 8.06 12.69 3.20
CA VAL A 86 7.91 12.90 4.65
C VAL A 86 7.18 11.73 5.31
N LEU A 87 6.08 11.25 4.73
CA LEU A 87 5.36 10.11 5.28
C LEU A 87 6.19 8.83 5.20
N LEU A 88 6.66 8.48 4.02
CA LEU A 88 7.29 7.17 3.73
C LEU A 88 8.71 7.05 4.27
N ASP A 89 9.49 8.13 4.28
CA ASP A 89 10.93 8.10 4.55
C ASP A 89 11.29 8.70 5.92
N ASP A 90 10.49 9.64 6.42
CA ASP A 90 10.77 10.33 7.69
C ASP A 90 9.90 9.83 8.85
N ILE A 91 8.60 9.60 8.63
CA ILE A 91 7.65 9.32 9.72
C ILE A 91 7.35 7.83 9.91
N ILE A 92 6.82 7.16 8.89
CA ILE A 92 6.40 5.76 8.95
C ILE A 92 7.53 4.80 9.36
N PRO A 93 8.81 4.99 8.95
CA PRO A 93 9.87 4.04 9.28
C PRO A 93 10.10 3.81 10.78
N TYR A 94 9.81 4.82 11.60
CA TYR A 94 9.87 4.67 13.07
C TYR A 94 8.80 3.71 13.59
N TRP A 95 7.64 3.64 12.93
CA TRP A 95 6.49 2.87 13.37
C TRP A 95 6.58 1.39 13.07
N TYR A 96 7.37 0.95 12.07
CA TYR A 96 7.52 -0.48 11.79
C TYR A 96 7.95 -1.27 13.05
N GLY A 97 7.26 -2.38 13.28
CA GLY A 97 7.43 -3.21 14.49
C GLY A 97 6.72 -2.67 15.74
N THR A 98 5.87 -1.64 15.63
CA THR A 98 5.01 -1.24 16.75
C THR A 98 3.86 -2.22 16.87
N ASP A 99 3.72 -2.87 18.02
CA ASP A 99 2.67 -3.84 18.31
C ASP A 99 1.27 -3.29 17.99
N TRP A 100 0.41 -4.16 17.46
CA TRP A 100 -0.99 -3.85 17.22
C TRP A 100 -1.84 -4.18 18.46
N SER A 101 -2.89 -3.40 18.65
CA SER A 101 -4.04 -3.75 19.50
C SER A 101 -5.26 -2.99 19.01
N PHE A 102 -6.44 -3.58 19.13
CA PHE A 102 -7.71 -2.93 18.78
C PHE A 102 -7.92 -1.63 19.57
N GLU A 103 -7.49 -1.60 20.83
CA GLU A 103 -7.56 -0.41 21.69
C GLU A 103 -6.29 0.43 21.63
N GLY A 104 -5.29 0.03 20.84
CA GLY A 104 -3.98 0.67 20.78
C GLY A 104 -4.07 2.12 20.29
N HIS A 105 -3.54 3.07 21.05
CA HIS A 105 -3.57 4.50 20.72
C HIS A 105 -2.28 5.23 21.11
N THR A 106 -1.16 4.50 21.22
CA THR A 106 0.15 5.10 21.53
C THR A 106 0.50 6.24 20.57
N THR A 107 1.25 7.21 21.08
CA THR A 107 1.83 8.32 20.31
C THR A 107 3.34 8.17 20.14
N VAL A 108 3.90 7.06 20.64
CA VAL A 108 5.33 6.79 20.63
C VAL A 108 5.56 5.50 19.85
N PRO A 109 6.28 5.56 18.71
CA PRO A 109 6.57 4.37 17.93
C PRO A 109 7.38 3.35 18.75
N ARG A 110 7.11 2.05 18.53
CA ARG A 110 7.76 0.91 19.22
C ARG A 110 7.65 0.93 20.75
N SER A 111 6.68 1.67 21.27
CA SER A 111 6.40 1.76 22.71
C SER A 111 4.89 1.76 22.94
N GLY A 112 4.38 0.63 23.44
CA GLY A 112 2.94 0.38 23.54
C GLY A 112 2.36 -0.07 22.20
N GLN A 113 1.04 0.02 22.07
CA GLN A 113 0.31 -0.57 20.96
C GLN A 113 -0.47 0.48 20.16
N ILE A 114 -0.71 0.19 18.88
CA ILE A 114 -1.46 1.07 17.97
C ILE A 114 -2.48 0.32 17.13
N ALA A 115 -3.71 0.82 17.04
CA ALA A 115 -4.73 0.30 16.14
C ALA A 115 -4.56 0.89 14.72
N CYS A 116 -5.19 0.27 13.73
CA CYS A 116 -5.05 0.65 12.32
C CYS A 116 -5.46 2.11 12.02
N GLY A 117 -6.61 2.58 12.52
CA GLY A 117 -7.01 3.99 12.37
C GLY A 117 -6.12 4.97 13.17
N TYR A 118 -5.63 4.54 14.35
CA TYR A 118 -4.68 5.35 15.11
C TYR A 118 -3.32 5.43 14.42
N PHE A 119 -2.87 4.39 13.73
CA PHE A 119 -1.66 4.41 12.92
C PHE A 119 -1.76 5.50 11.85
N VAL A 120 -2.77 5.43 10.97
CA VAL A 120 -2.98 6.41 9.90
C VAL A 120 -3.09 7.84 10.44
N SER A 121 -3.96 8.04 11.43
CA SER A 121 -4.21 9.38 11.98
C SER A 121 -2.99 9.96 12.71
N THR A 122 -2.21 9.13 13.40
CA THR A 122 -1.01 9.57 14.13
C THR A 122 0.13 9.87 13.16
N THR A 123 0.36 9.06 12.12
CA THR A 123 1.41 9.33 11.13
C THR A 123 1.09 10.56 10.27
N LEU A 124 -0.18 10.80 9.90
CA LEU A 124 -0.57 12.05 9.23
C LEU A 124 -0.36 13.27 10.14
N LEU A 125 -0.77 13.17 11.41
CA LEU A 125 -0.58 14.24 12.39
C LEU A 125 0.91 14.56 12.56
N ASP A 126 1.74 13.54 12.72
CA ASP A 126 3.18 13.67 12.93
C ASP A 126 3.94 14.08 11.65
N ALA A 127 3.37 13.85 10.47
CA ALA A 127 3.80 14.46 9.20
C ALA A 127 3.40 15.94 9.06
N GLY A 128 2.66 16.48 10.02
CA GLY A 128 2.26 17.90 10.08
C GLY A 128 0.89 18.20 9.47
N VAL A 129 0.08 17.19 9.13
CA VAL A 129 -1.33 17.40 8.77
C VAL A 129 -2.10 17.69 10.05
N ARG A 130 -2.65 18.90 10.19
CA ARG A 130 -3.43 19.22 11.39
C ARG A 130 -4.81 18.60 11.29
N LEU A 131 -5.04 17.56 12.06
CA LEU A 131 -6.31 16.86 12.16
C LEU A 131 -6.55 16.41 13.60
N ASN A 132 -7.80 16.09 13.92
CA ASN A 132 -8.12 15.44 15.20
C ASN A 132 -7.89 13.94 15.05
N ARG A 133 -6.81 13.42 15.66
CA ARG A 133 -6.41 12.00 15.51
C ARG A 133 -7.48 11.03 16.00
N TYR A 134 -8.10 11.34 17.15
CA TYR A 134 -9.12 10.48 17.75
C TYR A 134 -10.37 10.43 16.88
N ARG A 135 -10.83 11.60 16.43
CA ARG A 135 -12.02 11.67 15.59
C ARG A 135 -11.84 10.90 14.30
N LEU A 136 -10.68 11.02 13.65
CA LEU A 136 -10.38 10.31 12.41
C LEU A 136 -10.31 8.79 12.65
N ALA A 137 -9.51 8.36 13.62
CA ALA A 137 -9.26 6.94 13.91
C ALA A 137 -10.50 6.15 14.35
N GLN A 138 -11.50 6.82 14.92
CA GLN A 138 -12.73 6.19 15.42
C GLN A 138 -13.86 6.10 14.38
N GLN A 139 -13.61 6.51 13.13
CA GLN A 139 -14.62 6.38 12.07
C GLN A 139 -14.60 5.00 11.42
N ALA A 140 -15.70 4.67 10.75
CA ALA A 140 -15.72 3.55 9.82
C ALA A 140 -14.81 3.83 8.61
N PRO A 141 -14.22 2.80 7.96
CA PRO A 141 -13.27 2.96 6.85
C PRO A 141 -13.73 3.91 5.73
N GLU A 142 -14.99 3.82 5.30
CA GLU A 142 -15.55 4.74 4.30
C GLU A 142 -15.56 6.20 4.77
N THR A 143 -15.93 6.43 6.02
CA THR A 143 -16.02 7.78 6.58
C THR A 143 -14.63 8.37 6.77
N GLU A 144 -13.65 7.57 7.18
CA GLU A 144 -12.25 7.99 7.25
C GLU A 144 -11.72 8.41 5.86
N ALA A 145 -11.96 7.59 4.83
CA ALA A 145 -11.61 7.93 3.45
C ALA A 145 -12.23 9.28 3.02
N ARG A 146 -13.54 9.47 3.28
CA ARG A 146 -14.24 10.71 2.92
C ARG A 146 -13.70 11.92 3.67
N MET A 147 -13.32 11.76 4.94
CA MET A 147 -12.70 12.83 5.73
C MET A 147 -11.33 13.22 5.16
N LEU A 148 -10.50 12.24 4.78
CA LEU A 148 -9.20 12.49 4.14
C LEU A 148 -9.34 13.09 2.74
N ASN A 149 -10.40 12.73 2.02
CA ASN A 149 -10.76 13.34 0.74
C ASN A 149 -11.56 14.65 0.88
N LEU A 150 -11.62 15.23 2.08
CA LEU A 150 -12.22 16.54 2.36
C LEU A 150 -13.70 16.62 1.95
N GLY A 151 -14.43 15.52 2.11
CA GLY A 151 -15.85 15.39 1.80
C GLY A 151 -16.18 15.22 0.31
N LYS A 152 -15.17 15.03 -0.55
CA LYS A 152 -15.37 14.62 -1.94
C LYS A 152 -15.66 13.13 -2.05
N ASP A 153 -16.12 12.72 -3.23
CA ASP A 153 -16.31 11.30 -3.55
C ASP A 153 -15.01 10.53 -3.49
N VAL A 154 -15.04 9.43 -2.75
CA VAL A 154 -13.95 8.48 -2.64
C VAL A 154 -14.12 7.40 -3.68
N LEU A 155 -13.01 6.85 -4.18
CA LEU A 155 -13.07 5.66 -5.02
C LEU A 155 -13.56 4.50 -4.15
N LYS A 156 -14.77 4.00 -4.44
CA LYS A 156 -15.32 2.78 -3.87
C LYS A 156 -15.13 1.65 -4.87
N LEU A 157 -14.51 0.57 -4.42
CA LEU A 157 -14.31 -0.64 -5.22
C LEU A 157 -14.99 -1.82 -4.53
N GLU A 158 -15.82 -2.52 -5.28
CA GLU A 158 -16.39 -3.81 -4.87
C GLU A 158 -15.94 -4.84 -5.89
N SER A 159 -15.47 -5.99 -5.42
CA SER A 159 -15.00 -7.06 -6.29
C SER A 159 -15.29 -8.43 -5.70
N HIS A 160 -15.53 -9.39 -6.58
CA HIS A 160 -15.78 -10.77 -6.20
C HIS A 160 -14.52 -11.52 -5.75
N THR A 161 -13.34 -11.05 -6.17
CA THR A 161 -12.06 -11.66 -5.80
C THR A 161 -11.01 -10.59 -5.49
N PRO A 162 -10.07 -10.87 -4.57
CA PRO A 162 -8.98 -9.94 -4.26
C PRO A 162 -8.06 -9.69 -5.46
N TYR A 163 -7.86 -10.68 -6.34
CA TYR A 163 -7.04 -10.51 -7.55
C TYR A 163 -7.64 -9.50 -8.53
N MET A 164 -8.96 -9.57 -8.78
CA MET A 164 -9.62 -8.60 -9.64
C MET A 164 -9.59 -7.20 -9.04
N ALA A 165 -9.80 -7.09 -7.72
CA ALA A 165 -9.69 -5.81 -7.03
C ALA A 165 -8.26 -5.24 -7.13
N ALA A 166 -7.22 -6.04 -6.92
CA ALA A 166 -5.82 -5.61 -7.04
C ALA A 166 -5.52 -5.13 -8.47
N ALA A 167 -5.92 -5.87 -9.50
CA ALA A 167 -5.74 -5.48 -10.90
C ALA A 167 -6.48 -4.16 -11.23
N GLN A 168 -7.67 -3.95 -10.67
CA GLN A 168 -8.41 -2.69 -10.82
C GLN A 168 -7.66 -1.53 -10.14
N LEU A 169 -7.14 -1.73 -8.93
CA LEU A 169 -6.35 -0.73 -8.21
C LEU A 169 -5.05 -0.39 -8.94
N GLU A 170 -4.32 -1.39 -9.43
CA GLU A 170 -3.10 -1.21 -10.24
C GLU A 170 -3.37 -0.36 -11.49
N LYS A 171 -4.52 -0.57 -12.15
CA LYS A 171 -4.90 0.19 -13.34
C LYS A 171 -5.39 1.60 -13.02
N GLN A 172 -6.16 1.79 -11.95
CA GLN A 172 -6.84 3.05 -11.66
C GLN A 172 -5.98 4.04 -10.88
N LEU A 173 -5.10 3.56 -10.00
CA LEU A 173 -4.29 4.43 -9.16
C LEU A 173 -3.10 4.99 -9.93
N GLN A 174 -2.68 6.20 -9.59
CA GLN A 174 -1.39 6.76 -9.99
C GLN A 174 -0.33 6.35 -8.97
N ASP A 175 0.94 6.36 -9.37
CA ASP A 175 2.04 6.12 -8.45
C ASP A 175 2.03 7.17 -7.32
N GLY A 176 2.08 6.70 -6.08
CA GLY A 176 1.88 7.51 -4.90
C GLY A 176 1.17 6.74 -3.78
N LEU A 177 0.96 7.46 -2.68
CA LEU A 177 0.33 6.95 -1.47
C LEU A 177 -1.17 7.29 -1.48
N CYS A 178 -1.97 6.30 -1.13
CA CYS A 178 -3.40 6.42 -0.87
C CYS A 178 -3.71 5.92 0.54
N PHE A 179 -4.77 6.44 1.13
CA PHE A 179 -5.48 5.75 2.20
C PHE A 179 -6.29 4.61 1.61
N ILE A 180 -6.34 3.48 2.31
CA ILE A 180 -7.21 2.36 1.98
C ILE A 180 -8.03 1.94 3.20
N GLY A 181 -9.35 2.01 3.06
CA GLY A 181 -10.31 1.37 3.94
C GLY A 181 -10.73 0.02 3.38
N MET A 182 -10.82 -1.00 4.23
CA MET A 182 -11.12 -2.39 3.88
C MET A 182 -12.36 -2.87 4.65
N GLY A 183 -13.41 -3.18 3.91
CA GLY A 183 -14.72 -3.54 4.47
C GLY A 183 -15.20 -2.52 5.50
N SER A 184 -15.56 -2.99 6.69
CA SER A 184 -16.07 -2.18 7.79
C SER A 184 -15.11 -2.05 8.98
N SER A 185 -13.93 -2.68 8.93
CA SER A 185 -13.14 -2.93 10.15
C SER A 185 -11.65 -2.62 10.08
N HIS A 186 -11.08 -2.39 8.88
CA HIS A 186 -9.63 -2.23 8.77
C HIS A 186 -9.24 -1.10 7.83
N VAL A 187 -8.12 -0.45 8.12
CA VAL A 187 -7.60 0.68 7.36
C VAL A 187 -6.08 0.67 7.31
N GLY A 188 -5.51 1.42 6.38
CA GLY A 188 -4.08 1.62 6.28
C GLY A 188 -3.72 2.54 5.13
N TYR A 189 -2.49 2.44 4.67
CA TYR A 189 -2.05 3.03 3.42
C TYR A 189 -1.87 1.97 2.34
N LEU A 190 -2.11 2.39 1.10
CA LEU A 190 -1.76 1.65 -0.11
C LEU A 190 -0.76 2.50 -0.89
N LEU A 191 0.46 2.00 -1.03
CA LEU A 191 1.46 2.59 -1.91
C LEU A 191 1.41 1.90 -3.27
N LYS A 192 1.21 2.69 -4.33
CA LYS A 192 1.52 2.27 -5.69
C LYS A 192 2.87 2.84 -6.12
N ARG A 193 3.78 1.99 -6.57
CA ARG A 193 5.10 2.39 -7.08
C ARG A 193 5.60 1.37 -8.10
N ASP A 194 5.97 1.82 -9.29
CA ASP A 194 6.54 0.98 -10.35
C ASP A 194 5.65 -0.23 -10.69
N GLY A 195 4.33 -0.01 -10.69
CA GLY A 195 3.33 -1.04 -10.96
C GLY A 195 3.06 -2.01 -9.80
N GLN A 196 3.71 -1.84 -8.65
CA GLN A 196 3.51 -2.68 -7.47
C GLN A 196 2.59 -2.01 -6.44
N LEU A 197 1.77 -2.82 -5.77
CA LEU A 197 0.91 -2.41 -4.68
C LEU A 197 1.43 -2.96 -3.35
N THR A 198 1.73 -2.05 -2.42
CA THR A 198 2.21 -2.37 -1.06
C THR A 198 1.22 -1.84 -0.03
N ALA A 199 0.71 -2.71 0.83
CA ALA A 199 -0.09 -2.34 2.00
C ALA A 199 0.86 -1.95 3.14
N ILE A 200 0.61 -0.79 3.76
CA ILE A 200 1.34 -0.33 4.95
C ILE A 200 0.30 -0.07 6.04
N HIS A 201 0.30 -0.90 7.08
CA HIS A 201 -0.75 -0.87 8.09
C HIS A 201 -0.28 -1.43 9.42
N SER A 202 -1.04 -1.14 10.48
CA SER A 202 -0.92 -1.88 11.74
C SER A 202 -1.69 -3.19 11.63
N ASN A 203 -0.97 -4.31 11.62
CA ASN A 203 -1.49 -5.63 11.29
C ASN A 203 -2.08 -6.33 12.52
N TYR A 204 -3.30 -6.83 12.37
CA TYR A 204 -3.99 -7.54 13.46
C TYR A 204 -3.81 -9.07 13.40
N VAL A 205 -3.18 -9.59 12.34
CA VAL A 205 -2.75 -10.99 12.26
C VAL A 205 -1.25 -11.09 12.51
N MET A 206 -0.68 -12.30 12.56
CA MET A 206 0.76 -12.47 12.79
C MET A 206 1.60 -12.02 11.59
N PRO A 207 2.71 -11.25 11.79
CA PRO A 207 3.09 -10.60 13.05
C PRO A 207 2.16 -9.41 13.36
N SER A 208 1.69 -9.33 14.61
CA SER A 208 0.68 -8.35 15.02
C SER A 208 1.33 -7.00 15.35
N GLU A 209 1.78 -6.32 14.31
CA GLU A 209 2.56 -5.08 14.41
C GLU A 209 2.38 -4.20 13.16
N VAL A 210 2.94 -2.99 13.16
CA VAL A 210 3.01 -2.17 11.95
C VAL A 210 4.00 -2.78 10.95
N VAL A 211 3.52 -3.05 9.74
CA VAL A 211 4.26 -3.72 8.66
C VAL A 211 4.02 -3.05 7.30
N ALA A 212 4.92 -3.34 6.36
CA ALA A 212 4.69 -3.14 4.93
C ALA A 212 4.80 -4.49 4.22
N GLN A 213 3.82 -4.83 3.39
CA GLN A 213 3.71 -6.13 2.72
C GLN A 213 3.15 -5.94 1.30
N PRO A 214 3.48 -6.84 0.34
CA PRO A 214 2.77 -6.85 -0.94
C PRO A 214 1.28 -7.02 -0.69
N ILE A 215 0.43 -6.35 -1.48
CA ILE A 215 -1.01 -6.30 -1.19
C ILE A 215 -1.64 -7.70 -1.08
N MET A 216 -1.20 -8.64 -1.91
CA MET A 216 -1.69 -10.02 -1.95
C MET A 216 -1.20 -10.91 -0.79
N GLU A 217 -0.24 -10.44 0.00
CA GLU A 217 0.26 -11.13 1.22
C GLU A 217 -0.30 -10.50 2.50
N SER A 218 -1.05 -9.41 2.37
CA SER A 218 -1.65 -8.69 3.49
C SER A 218 -3.08 -9.16 3.78
N VAL A 219 -3.66 -8.68 4.87
CA VAL A 219 -5.07 -8.93 5.25
C VAL A 219 -6.08 -8.50 4.20
N TYR A 220 -5.66 -7.68 3.23
CA TYR A 220 -6.44 -7.27 2.06
C TYR A 220 -7.21 -8.42 1.41
N VAL A 221 -6.60 -9.61 1.29
CA VAL A 221 -7.20 -10.77 0.62
C VAL A 221 -8.49 -11.28 1.28
N GLY A 222 -8.74 -10.90 2.53
CA GLY A 222 -9.96 -11.22 3.27
C GLY A 222 -11.14 -10.27 3.03
N PHE A 223 -10.98 -9.22 2.21
CA PHE A 223 -11.99 -8.19 2.00
C PHE A 223 -12.49 -8.13 0.55
N GLY A 224 -13.76 -7.73 0.38
CA GLY A 224 -14.39 -7.56 -0.94
C GLY A 224 -14.80 -6.11 -1.27
N THR A 225 -14.66 -5.18 -0.32
CA THR A 225 -15.02 -3.77 -0.48
C THR A 225 -13.86 -2.90 -0.02
N PHE A 226 -13.53 -1.89 -0.82
CA PHE A 226 -12.43 -0.96 -0.56
C PHE A 226 -12.86 0.48 -0.76
N TYR A 227 -12.33 1.37 0.08
CA TYR A 227 -12.57 2.82 0.03
C TYR A 227 -11.23 3.55 -0.03
N LEU A 228 -10.97 4.27 -1.11
CA LEU A 228 -9.68 4.87 -1.39
C LEU A 228 -9.80 6.40 -1.36
N ALA A 229 -8.84 7.04 -0.69
CA ALA A 229 -8.65 8.48 -0.74
C ALA A 229 -7.19 8.79 -1.05
N ASP A 230 -6.96 9.64 -2.05
CA ASP A 230 -5.61 10.07 -2.39
C ASP A 230 -4.96 10.80 -1.21
N ILE A 231 -3.68 10.50 -0.97
CA ILE A 231 -2.83 11.22 -0.02
C ILE A 231 -1.79 12.02 -0.81
N THR A 232 -1.10 11.38 -1.76
CA THR A 232 -0.13 12.06 -2.64
C THR A 232 -0.81 13.00 -3.64
N TRP A 233 -1.91 12.58 -4.27
CA TRP A 233 -2.58 13.31 -5.36
C TRP A 233 -3.75 14.18 -4.91
N ASN A 234 -3.89 14.38 -3.59
CA ASN A 234 -4.95 15.20 -3.02
C ASN A 234 -4.50 16.65 -2.81
N ASP A 235 -4.63 17.44 -3.87
CA ASP A 235 -4.21 18.83 -3.92
C ASP A 235 -4.80 19.71 -2.83
N GLN A 236 -6.04 19.44 -2.43
CA GLN A 236 -6.68 20.21 -1.38
C GLN A 236 -6.09 19.86 -0.01
N LEU A 237 -5.87 18.58 0.28
CA LEU A 237 -5.20 18.14 1.51
C LEU A 237 -3.81 18.75 1.62
N LEU A 238 -3.04 18.75 0.52
CA LEU A 238 -1.70 19.34 0.49
C LEU A 238 -1.72 20.85 0.72
N LYS A 239 -2.72 21.56 0.18
CA LYS A 239 -2.90 23.00 0.46
C LYS A 239 -3.21 23.25 1.95
N TYR A 240 -3.98 22.38 2.61
CA TYR A 240 -4.18 22.44 4.06
C TYR A 240 -2.88 22.17 4.82
N TRP A 241 -2.15 21.13 4.44
CA TRP A 241 -0.85 20.77 5.04
C TRP A 241 0.17 21.91 4.95
N LEU A 242 0.37 22.49 3.77
CA LEU A 242 1.28 23.62 3.57
C LEU A 242 0.91 24.80 4.48
N LYS A 243 -0.37 25.19 4.52
CA LYS A 243 -0.86 26.29 5.36
C LYS A 243 -0.78 25.98 6.85
N GLY A 244 -0.64 24.72 7.24
CA GLY A 244 -0.80 24.30 8.63
C GLY A 244 -2.19 24.66 9.16
N GLY A 245 -3.20 24.55 8.30
CA GLY A 245 -4.61 24.72 8.65
C GLY A 245 -5.21 23.40 9.12
N GLU A 246 -6.21 23.45 10.00
CA GLU A 246 -6.93 22.26 10.42
C GLU A 246 -7.76 21.69 9.27
N VAL A 247 -7.55 20.40 8.98
CA VAL A 247 -8.33 19.64 8.01
C VAL A 247 -9.75 19.48 8.56
N PRO A 248 -10.80 19.90 7.82
CA PRO A 248 -12.17 19.73 8.25
C PRO A 248 -12.50 18.25 8.44
N THR A 249 -12.74 17.87 9.70
CA THR A 249 -13.14 16.50 10.06
C THR A 249 -14.66 16.38 10.27
N ALA A 250 -15.42 17.43 9.96
CA ALA A 250 -16.85 17.50 10.22
C ALA A 250 -17.71 16.87 9.11
N LYS A 251 -18.76 16.14 9.52
CA LYS A 251 -19.85 15.74 8.62
C LYS A 251 -20.46 17.00 8.00
N LYS A 252 -20.35 17.18 6.69
CA LYS A 252 -21.39 17.96 6.00
C LYS A 252 -22.68 17.17 6.20
N LYS A 253 -23.67 17.74 6.90
CA LYS A 253 -25.03 17.20 6.88
C LYS A 253 -25.43 17.15 5.41
N HIS A 254 -25.73 15.96 4.88
CA HIS A 254 -26.53 15.90 3.67
C HIS A 254 -27.88 16.55 3.99
N PRO A 255 -28.37 17.50 3.18
CA PRO A 255 -29.77 17.87 3.28
C PRO A 255 -30.57 16.62 2.94
N SER A 256 -31.34 16.13 3.91
CA SER A 256 -32.41 15.17 3.67
C SER A 256 -33.39 15.81 2.71
N GLY A 257 -33.34 15.39 1.44
CA GLY A 257 -34.46 15.54 0.51
C GLY A 257 -35.53 14.51 0.82
#